data_AF-A0A4P8QUY1-F1
#
_entry.id   AF-A0A4P8QUY1-F1
#
_cell.length_a   1.000
_cell.length_b   1.000
_cell.length_c   1.000
_cell.angle_alpha   90.00
_cell.angle_beta   90.00
_cell.angle_gamma   90.00
#
_symmetry.space_group_name_H-M   'P 1'
#
loop_
_entity.id
_entity.type
_entity.pdbx_description
1 polymer ?
#
loop_
_entity_poly.entity_id
_entity_poly.type
_entity_poly.pdbx_seq_one_letter_code
_entity_poly.pdbx_strand_id
1 'polypeptide(L)' 'LECFENIIREKLMISPVIHFDETGMKIEGKRHWLHVASNEKYTCYLPHSKRGA' A
#
# COMPACT_ATOMS: atom_id res chain seq x y z
N LEU A 1 -4.95 12.26 8.47
CA LEU A 1 -4.16 11.51 7.45
C LEU A 1 -5.07 10.75 6.49
N GLU A 2 -6.20 10.19 6.95
CA GLU A 2 -7.17 9.47 6.10
C GLU A 2 -7.61 10.24 4.83
N CYS A 3 -7.90 11.54 4.92
CA CYS A 3 -8.25 12.33 3.72
C CYS A 3 -7.14 12.34 2.66
N PHE A 4 -5.87 12.37 3.07
CA PHE A 4 -4.75 12.37 2.14
C PHE A 4 -4.50 10.98 1.53
N GLU A 5 -4.66 9.93 2.32
CA GLU A 5 -4.59 8.55 1.81
C GLU A 5 -5.69 8.28 0.77
N ASN A 6 -6.90 8.79 0.99
CA ASN A 6 -7.98 8.67 0.03
C ASN A 6 -7.67 9.39 -1.28
N ILE A 7 -7.07 10.58 -1.22
CA ILE A 7 -6.60 11.29 -2.43
C ILE A 7 -5.54 10.45 -3.16
N ILE A 8 -4.58 9.87 -2.46
CA ILE A 8 -3.56 9.00 -3.08
C ILE A 8 -4.20 7.78 -3.74
N ARG A 9 -5.14 7.12 -3.05
CA ARG A 9 -5.89 5.98 -3.60
C ARG A 9 -6.62 6.37 -4.88
N GLU A 10 -7.34 7.49 -4.88
CA GLU A 10 -8.01 8.00 -6.09
C GLU A 10 -7.03 8.26 -7.23
N LYS A 11 -5.87 8.88 -6.95
CA LYS A 11 -4.83 9.15 -7.95
C LYS A 11 -4.20 7.88 -8.50
N LEU A 12 -4.04 6.84 -7.68
CA LEU A 12 -3.57 5.54 -8.13
C LEU A 12 -4.63 4.83 -8.98
N MET A 13 -5.90 4.86 -8.58
CA MET A 13 -7.01 4.20 -9.32
C MET A 13 -7.21 4.72 -10.75
N ILE A 14 -6.93 6.01 -10.99
CA ILE A 14 -7.00 6.60 -12.34
C ILE A 14 -5.70 6.46 -13.14
N SER A 15 -4.64 5.90 -12.53
CA SER A 15 -3.35 5.75 -13.17
C SER A 15 -3.44 4.68 -14.27
N PRO A 16 -2.89 4.94 -15.48
CA PRO A 16 -2.93 3.96 -16.57
C PRO A 16 -2.14 2.69 -16.22
N VAL A 17 -1.11 2.80 -15.39
CA VAL A 17 -0.32 1.69 -14.86
C VAL A 17 -0.18 1.88 -13.36
N ILE A 18 -0.34 0.77 -12.63
CA ILE A 18 -0.15 0.69 -11.18
C ILE A 18 0.75 -0.52 -10.90
N HIS A 19 1.74 -0.32 -10.03
CA HIS A 19 2.63 -1.37 -9.55
C HIS A 19 2.15 -1.83 -8.18
N PHE A 20 1.98 -3.15 -8.05
CA PHE A 20 1.63 -3.81 -6.80
C PHE A 20 2.79 -4.67 -6.31
N ASP A 21 3.09 -4.58 -5.02
CA ASP A 21 4.08 -5.43 -4.35
C ASP A 21 3.56 -5.86 -2.98
N GLU A 22 4.11 -6.96 -2.46
CA GLU A 22 3.80 -7.46 -1.12
C GLU A 22 5.07 -7.96 -0.44
N THR A 23 5.45 -7.30 0.66
CA THR A 23 6.67 -7.63 1.41
C THR A 23 6.34 -7.97 2.87
N GLY A 24 7.00 -8.99 3.42
CA GLY A 24 6.89 -9.31 4.84
C GLY A 24 7.69 -8.31 5.69
N MET A 25 7.06 -7.73 6.71
CA MET A 25 7.66 -6.79 7.67
C MET A 25 7.40 -7.23 9.10
N LYS A 26 8.30 -6.90 10.04
CA LYS A 26 8.04 -7.04 11.48
C LYS A 26 7.54 -5.71 12.05
N ILE A 27 6.33 -5.71 12.60
CA ILE A 27 5.75 -4.60 13.37
C ILE A 27 5.57 -5.12 14.79
N GLU A 28 6.22 -4.46 15.76
CA GLU A 28 6.19 -4.85 17.19
C GLU A 28 6.49 -6.34 17.42
N GLY A 29 7.48 -6.88 16.70
CA GLY A 29 7.90 -8.28 16.81
C GLY A 29 6.96 -9.29 16.13
N LYS A 30 5.81 -8.88 15.59
CA LYS A 30 4.87 -9.72 14.86
C LYS A 30 5.04 -9.55 13.35
N ARG A 31 4.97 -10.66 12.61
CA ARG A 31 5.00 -10.64 11.14
C ARG A 31 3.71 -10.02 10.61
N HIS A 32 3.87 -8.96 9.85
CA HIS A 32 2.85 -8.32 9.03
C HIS A 32 3.28 -8.39 7.56
N TRP A 33 2.33 -8.16 6.67
CA TRP A 33 2.52 -8.11 5.23
C TRP A 33 2.19 -6.70 4.79
N LEU A 34 3.17 -6.02 4.22
CA LEU A 34 3.03 -4.68 3.69
C LEU A 34 2.61 -4.79 2.23
N HIS A 35 1.36 -4.42 1.96
CA HIS A 35 0.87 -4.25 0.61
C HIS A 35 1.26 -2.85 0.11
N VAL A 36 1.81 -2.80 -1.09
CA VAL A 36 2.24 -1.56 -1.73
C VAL A 36 1.47 -1.37 -3.02
N ALA A 37 0.88 -0.19 -3.20
CA ALA A 37 0.33 0.25 -4.48
C ALA A 37 1.02 1.55 -4.88
N SER A 38 1.62 1.60 -6.06
CA SER A 38 2.40 2.76 -6.49
C SER A 38 2.32 3.04 -7.99
N ASN A 39 2.63 4.28 -8.35
CA ASN A 39 2.96 4.70 -9.70
C ASN A 39 4.16 5.66 -9.63
N GLU A 40 4.51 6.31 -10.73
CA GLU A 40 5.66 7.22 -10.82
C GLU A 40 5.63 8.36 -9.76
N LYS A 41 4.45 8.77 -9.29
CA LYS A 41 4.28 9.94 -8.41
C LYS A 41 3.81 9.62 -7.01
N TYR A 42 3.13 8.50 -6.82
CA TYR A 42 2.44 8.17 -5.58
C TYR A 42 2.76 6.75 -5.12
N THR A 43 2.87 6.58 -3.81
CA THR A 43 3.04 5.26 -3.16
C THR A 43 2.13 5.20 -1.94
N CYS A 44 1.37 4.11 -1.85
CA CYS A 44 0.48 3.80 -0.74
C CYS A 44 0.95 2.52 -0.05
N TYR A 45 1.10 2.59 1.27
CA TYR A 45 1.59 1.51 2.13
C TYR A 45 0.47 1.04 3.06
N LEU A 46 0.18 -0.26 3.02
CA LEU A 46 -0.93 -0.86 3.75
C LEU A 46 -0.42 -2.10 4.50
N PRO A 47 -0.08 -1.99 5.80
CA PRO A 47 0.33 -3.14 6.60
C PRO A 47 -0.88 -3.96 7.04
N HIS A 48 -0.86 -5.26 6.75
CA HIS A 48 -1.87 -6.23 7.12
C HIS A 48 -1.25 -7.35 7.96
N SER A 49 -2.01 -7.94 8.88
CA SER A 49 -1.52 -9.05 9.71
C SER A 49 -1.44 -10.39 8.95
N LYS A 50 -2.13 -10.49 7.81
CA LYS A 50 -2.20 -11.70 6.97
C LYS A 50 -1.71 -11.39 5.56
N ARG A 51 -1.19 -12.42 4.90
CA ARG A 51 -0.75 -12.36 3.51
C ARG A 51 -1.98 -12.38 2.59
N GLY A 52 -1.98 -11.54 1.54
CA GLY A 52 -3.05 -11.51 0.54
C GLY A 52 -4.43 -11.10 1.08
N ALA A 53 -4.45 -10.19 2.05
CA ALA A 53 -5.65 -9.71 2.73
C ALA A 53 -6.53 -8.79 1.87
#